data_AF-A0A820LS76-F1
#
_entry.id   AF-A0A820LS76-F1
#
_cell.length_a   1.000
_cell.length_b   1.000
_cell.length_c   1.000
_cell.angle_alpha   90.00
_cell.angle_beta   90.00
_cell.angle_gamma   90.00
#
_symmetry.space_group_name_H-M   'P 1'
#
loop_
_entity.id
_entity.type
_entity.pdbx_description
1 polymer ?
#
loop_
_entity_poly.entity_id
_entity_poly.type
_entity_poly.pdbx_seq_one_letter_code
_entity_poly.pdbx_strand_id
1 'polypeptide(L)'
;AKYINEAIDEIKQELKQDNISMKANAVNKLTYLQMLGYDISWSAFNIIEVMSSNKFTFKRIGYLAASQCFHEGTDVLMLTTNMIRK
;
A
#
# COMPACT_ATOMS: atom_id res chain seq x y z
N ALA A 1 -6.72 7.22 21.02
CA ALA A 1 -6.24 7.00 19.64
C ALA A 1 -5.06 7.91 19.21
N LYS A 2 -4.35 8.58 20.13
CA LYS A 2 -3.26 9.51 19.78
C LYS A 2 -2.09 8.82 19.06
N TYR A 3 -1.67 7.67 19.57
CA TYR A 3 -0.55 6.89 19.01
C TYR A 3 -0.77 6.43 17.56
N ILE A 4 -1.99 5.99 17.22
CA ILE A 4 -2.28 5.48 15.86
C ILE A 4 -2.27 6.62 14.85
N ASN A 5 -2.78 7.81 15.23
CA ASN A 5 -2.71 8.99 14.38
C ASN A 5 -1.25 9.42 14.16
N GLU A 6 -0.43 9.42 15.20
CA GLU A 6 1.02 9.69 15.08
C GLU A 6 1.70 8.68 14.13
N ALA A 7 1.41 7.38 14.28
CA ALA A 7 1.95 6.34 13.41
C ALA A 7 1.49 6.50 11.94
N ILE A 8 0.23 6.88 11.69
CA ILE A 8 -0.28 7.16 10.35
C ILE A 8 0.46 8.35 9.73
N ASP A 9 0.73 9.39 10.50
CA ASP A 9 1.45 10.56 10.00
C ASP A 9 2.91 10.26 9.69
N GLU A 10 3.58 9.45 10.51
CA GLU A 10 4.93 8.93 10.21
C GLU A 10 4.94 8.12 8.91
N ILE A 11 3.99 7.20 8.74
CA ILE A 11 3.86 6.38 7.52
C ILE A 11 3.63 7.26 6.28
N LYS A 12 2.82 8.33 6.39
CA LYS A 12 2.65 9.28 5.29
C LYS A 12 3.95 9.97 4.89
N GLN A 13 4.86 10.23 5.84
CA GLN A 13 6.18 10.77 5.51
C GLN A 13 7.08 9.71 4.86
N GLU A 14 7.02 8.45 5.32
CA GLU A 14 7.77 7.34 4.71
C GLU A 14 7.35 7.12 3.25
N LEU A 15 6.05 7.22 2.95
CA LEU A 15 5.52 7.05 1.59
C LEU A 15 5.94 8.16 0.60
N LYS A 16 6.33 9.33 1.09
CA LYS A 16 6.83 10.43 0.25
C LYS A 16 8.28 10.23 -0.20
N GLN A 17 9.01 9.28 0.39
CA GLN A 17 10.40 9.05 0.03
C GLN A 17 10.52 8.23 -1.25
N ASP A 18 11.49 8.52 -2.11
CA ASP A 18 11.69 7.80 -3.39
C ASP A 18 12.21 6.37 -3.21
N ASN A 19 12.61 5.98 -2.00
CA ASN A 19 13.12 4.64 -1.74
C ASN A 19 11.98 3.62 -1.70
N ILE A 20 11.88 2.80 -2.75
CA ILE A 20 10.88 1.72 -2.86
C ILE A 20 10.90 0.74 -1.68
N SER A 21 12.06 0.51 -1.04
CA SER A 21 12.15 -0.35 0.13
C SER A 21 11.45 0.26 1.35
N MET A 22 11.52 1.59 1.49
CA MET A 22 10.83 2.30 2.56
C MET A 22 9.32 2.35 2.28
N LYS A 23 8.92 2.60 1.01
CA LYS A 23 7.52 2.51 0.60
C LYS A 23 6.93 1.12 0.86
N ALA A 24 7.66 0.05 0.54
CA ALA A 24 7.20 -1.32 0.80
C ALA A 24 6.98 -1.59 2.29
N ASN A 25 7.90 -1.12 3.15
CA ASN A 25 7.74 -1.24 4.60
C ASN A 25 6.54 -0.42 5.12
N ALA A 26 6.37 0.81 4.62
CA ALA A 26 5.24 1.67 4.95
C ALA A 26 3.90 1.04 4.53
N VAL A 27 3.80 0.48 3.32
CA VAL A 27 2.63 -0.27 2.85
C VAL A 27 2.35 -1.49 3.73
N ASN A 28 3.39 -2.21 4.18
CA ASN A 28 3.22 -3.34 5.09
C ASN A 28 2.64 -2.90 6.46
N LYS A 29 3.10 -1.75 7.00
CA LYS A 29 2.50 -1.16 8.22
C LYS A 29 1.03 -0.77 8.00
N LEU A 30 0.70 -0.17 6.86
CA LEU A 30 -0.69 0.17 6.51
C LEU A 30 -1.58 -1.07 6.39
N THR A 31 -1.06 -2.13 5.78
CA THR A 31 -1.77 -3.41 5.65
C THR A 31 -2.17 -3.93 7.02
N TYR A 32 -1.28 -3.84 8.01
CA TYR A 32 -1.62 -4.20 9.40
C TYR A 32 -2.68 -3.27 10.01
N LEU A 33 -2.59 -1.95 9.81
CA LEU A 33 -3.61 -1.02 10.28
C LEU A 33 -4.98 -1.28 9.64
N GLN A 34 -5.01 -1.67 8.36
CA GLN A 34 -6.24 -2.05 7.68
C GLN A 34 -6.89 -3.28 8.32
N MET A 35 -6.10 -4.29 8.72
CA MET A 35 -6.61 -5.45 9.47
C MET A 35 -7.23 -5.07 10.82
N LEU A 36 -6.80 -3.96 11.43
CA LEU A 36 -7.38 -3.40 12.65
C LEU A 36 -8.63 -2.52 12.39
N GLY A 37 -9.05 -2.37 11.13
CA GLY A 37 -10.23 -1.62 10.73
C GLY A 37 -9.98 -0.15 10.38
N TYR A 38 -8.72 0.27 10.20
CA TYR A 38 -8.43 1.64 9.75
C TYR A 38 -8.52 1.76 8.23
N ASP A 39 -9.09 2.87 7.75
CA ASP A 39 -9.12 3.16 6.33
C ASP A 39 -7.74 3.59 5.81
N ILE A 40 -7.27 2.88 4.78
CA ILE A 40 -6.01 3.14 4.10
C ILE A 40 -6.21 3.44 2.61
N SER A 41 -7.44 3.68 2.15
CA SER A 41 -7.79 3.89 0.73
C SER A 41 -6.98 5.02 0.08
N TRP A 42 -6.58 6.03 0.86
CA TRP A 42 -5.72 7.14 0.44
C TRP A 42 -4.30 6.70 -0.02
N SER A 43 -3.88 5.48 0.32
CA SER A 43 -2.56 4.93 -0.03
C SER A 43 -2.55 4.09 -1.31
N ALA A 44 -3.68 3.98 -2.01
CA ALA A 44 -3.86 3.05 -3.13
C ALA A 44 -2.81 3.19 -4.25
N PHE A 45 -2.39 4.41 -4.57
CA PHE A 45 -1.34 4.62 -5.57
C PHE A 45 0.03 4.09 -5.11
N ASN A 46 0.38 4.29 -3.83
CA ASN A 46 1.63 3.77 -3.27
C ASN A 46 1.64 2.23 -3.26
N ILE A 47 0.48 1.60 -3.02
CA ILE A 47 0.33 0.15 -3.12
C ILE A 47 0.65 -0.33 -4.54
N ILE A 48 0.16 0.37 -5.57
CA ILE A 48 0.45 0.04 -6.97
C ILE A 48 1.92 0.26 -7.33
N GLU A 49 2.52 1.32 -6.82
CA GLU A 49 3.94 1.56 -7.04
C GLU A 49 4.78 0.39 -6.47
N VAL A 50 4.47 -0.05 -5.25
CA VAL A 50 5.12 -1.21 -4.61
C VAL A 50 4.84 -2.51 -5.37
N MET A 51 3.61 -2.73 -5.84
CA MET A 51 3.25 -3.92 -6.62
C MET A 51 3.92 -3.95 -8.01
N SER A 52 4.36 -2.79 -8.51
CA SER A 52 5.10 -2.67 -9.77
C SER A 52 6.58 -2.99 -9.68
N SER A 53 7.09 -3.19 -8.47
CA SER A 53 8.49 -3.52 -8.26
C SER A 53 8.90 -4.85 -8.92
N ASN A 54 10.11 -4.89 -9.46
CA ASN A 54 10.73 -6.10 -10.00
C ASN A 54 11.16 -7.10 -8.91
N LYS A 55 11.24 -6.66 -7.64
CA LYS A 55 11.61 -7.54 -6.52
C LYS A 55 10.37 -8.27 -6.02
N PHE A 56 10.41 -9.60 -6.03
CA PHE A 56 9.29 -10.45 -5.59
C PHE A 56 8.79 -10.10 -4.18
N THR A 57 9.70 -9.82 -3.24
CA THR A 57 9.35 -9.45 -1.86
C THR A 57 8.45 -8.22 -1.80
N PHE A 58 8.73 -7.19 -2.61
CA PHE A 58 7.93 -5.97 -2.64
C PHE A 58 6.63 -6.18 -3.43
N LYS A 59 6.70 -6.93 -4.53
CA LYS A 59 5.52 -7.35 -5.29
C LYS A 59 4.50 -8.03 -4.39
N ARG A 60 4.95 -8.99 -3.57
CA ARG A 60 4.10 -9.74 -2.63
C ARG A 60 3.40 -8.83 -1.62
N ILE A 61 4.11 -7.84 -1.08
CA ILE A 61 3.54 -6.86 -0.15
C ILE A 61 2.46 -6.02 -0.86
N GLY A 62 2.76 -5.49 -2.05
CA GLY A 62 1.81 -4.68 -2.81
C GLY A 62 0.55 -5.47 -3.18
N TYR A 63 0.70 -6.71 -3.64
CA TYR A 63 -0.44 -7.58 -3.96
C TYR A 63 -1.29 -7.94 -2.74
N LEU A 64 -0.68 -8.17 -1.57
CA LEU A 64 -1.41 -8.43 -0.32
C LEU A 64 -2.20 -7.19 0.13
N ALA A 65 -1.57 -6.01 0.10
CA ALA A 65 -2.24 -4.77 0.47
C ALA A 65 -3.40 -4.46 -0.49
N ALA A 66 -3.20 -4.67 -1.79
CA ALA A 66 -4.24 -4.50 -2.80
C ALA A 66 -5.42 -5.47 -2.58
N SER A 67 -5.15 -6.74 -2.26
CA SER A 67 -6.22 -7.72 -2.03
C SER A 67 -7.07 -7.44 -0.78
N GLN A 68 -6.56 -6.62 0.14
CA GLN A 68 -7.29 -6.24 1.36
C GLN A 68 -8.01 -4.90 1.24
N CYS A 69 -7.42 -3.94 0.51
CA CYS A 69 -7.89 -2.56 0.46
C CYS A 69 -8.60 -2.19 -0.85
N PHE A 70 -8.42 -2.92 -1.95
CA PHE A 70 -9.06 -2.55 -3.21
C PHE A 70 -10.47 -3.12 -3.28
N HIS A 71 -11.42 -2.25 -3.56
CA HIS A 71 -12.84 -2.57 -3.73
C HIS A 71 -13.27 -2.19 -5.16
N GLU A 72 -14.48 -2.55 -5.57
CA GLU A 72 -15.00 -2.24 -6.91
C GLU A 72 -15.02 -0.73 -7.22
N GLY A 73 -15.09 0.13 -6.20
CA GLY A 73 -15.01 1.59 -6.32
C GLY A 73 -13.59 2.18 -6.26
N THR A 74 -12.55 1.36 -6.20
CA THR A 74 -11.17 1.87 -6.18
C THR A 74 -10.74 2.27 -7.60
N ASP A 75 -10.62 3.57 -7.86
CA ASP A 75 -10.30 4.15 -9.19
C ASP A 75 -9.08 3.51 -9.87
N VAL A 76 -8.13 3.04 -9.07
CA VAL A 76 -6.87 2.49 -9.55
C VAL A 76 -6.91 0.98 -9.81
N LEU A 77 -8.05 0.31 -9.58
CA LEU A 77 -8.22 -1.14 -9.80
C LEU A 77 -7.93 -1.55 -11.25
N MET A 78 -8.26 -0.70 -12.22
CA MET A 78 -7.94 -0.95 -13.63
C MET A 78 -6.43 -1.05 -13.88
N LEU A 79 -5.61 -0.26 -13.17
CA LEU A 79 -4.14 -0.32 -13.29
C LEU A 79 -3.60 -1.66 -12.77
N THR A 80 -4.25 -2.26 -11.77
CA THR A 80 -3.88 -3.56 -11.21
C THR A 80 -4.04 -4.70 -12.21
N THR A 81 -5.09 -4.69 -13.03
CA THR A 81 -5.32 -5.77 -14.03
C THR A 81 -4.20 -5.88 -15.06
N ASN A 82 -3.58 -4.75 -15.43
CA ASN A 82 -2.43 -4.72 -16.33
C ASN A 82 -1.17 -5.35 -15.72
N MET A 83 -1.07 -5.39 -14.39
CA MET A 83 0.09 -5.92 -13.68
C MET A 83 0.08 -7.45 -13.53
N ILE A 84 -1.09 -8.09 -13.67
CA ILE A 84 -1.28 -9.55 -13.61
C ILE A 84 -0.97 -10.20 -14.97
N ARG A 85 -1.17 -9.47 -16.07
CA ARG A 85 -0.96 -9.97 -17.44
C ARG A 85 0.51 -10.00 -17.89
N LYS A 86 1.44 -9.59 -17.02
CA LYS A 86 2.89 -9.52 -17.28
C LYS A 86 3.62 -10.61 -16.52
#